data_AF-A0A8H4UYX3-F1
#
_entry.id   AF-A0A8H4UYX3-F1
#
_cell.length_a   1.000
_cell.length_b   1.000
_cell.length_c   1.000
_cell.angle_alpha   90.00
_cell.angle_beta   90.00
_cell.angle_gamma   90.00
#
_symmetry.space_group_name_H-M   'P 1'
#
loop_
_entity.id
_entity.type
_entity.pdbx_description
1 polymer ?
#
loop_
_entity_poly.entity_id
_entity_poly.type
_entity_poly.pdbx_seq_one_letter_code
_entity_poly.pdbx_strand_id
1 'polypeptide(L)'
;YDIVLGINHGAKTIEIDLDYAHHCLTDKQAGRILGHLQSNIVAILNSEIPTLISPQDEQDVWAWNSTVPDTANICVHDLISETVLRQPDAPAVCSWDGDFTYAKLDHLATRLANGLVKLGVGRGDIVPICFEKSKWTPVVMLAVMKTGAASVTMDTSQPEERL
;
A
#
# COMPACT_ATOMS: atom_id res chain seq x y z
N TYR A 1 33.43 22.98 5.93
CA TYR A 1 32.50 22.21 5.08
C TYR A 1 32.01 21.05 5.90
N ASP A 2 30.72 20.72 5.81
CA ASP A 2 30.12 19.70 6.67
C ASP A 2 30.34 18.27 6.19
N ILE A 3 30.71 18.11 4.91
CA ILE A 3 31.12 16.85 4.26
C ILE A 3 32.26 17.17 3.29
N VAL A 4 33.35 16.41 3.35
CA VAL A 4 34.51 16.53 2.47
C VAL A 4 34.94 15.13 2.04
N LEU A 5 35.04 14.92 0.72
CA LEU A 5 35.55 13.68 0.13
C LEU A 5 36.98 13.92 -0.37
N GLY A 6 37.94 13.21 0.21
CA GLY A 6 39.32 13.13 -0.25
C GLY A 6 39.52 11.92 -1.15
N ILE A 7 40.18 12.10 -2.30
CA ILE A 7 40.58 10.99 -3.17
C ILE A 7 42.08 11.11 -3.41
N ASN A 8 42.82 10.10 -2.95
CA ASN A 8 44.26 10.00 -3.10
C ASN A 8 44.60 8.81 -4.01
N HIS A 9 45.51 8.99 -4.95
CA HIS A 9 45.94 7.94 -5.87
C HIS A 9 47.41 7.60 -5.66
N GLY A 10 47.68 6.36 -5.30
CA GLY A 10 49.00 5.74 -5.28
C GLY A 10 49.28 4.93 -6.55
N ALA A 11 50.49 4.38 -6.69
CA ALA A 11 50.91 3.68 -7.91
C ALA A 11 50.06 2.45 -8.29
N LYS A 12 49.31 1.86 -7.35
CA LYS A 12 48.42 0.71 -7.57
C LYS A 12 47.13 0.75 -6.74
N THR A 13 46.88 1.84 -6.01
CA THR A 13 45.79 1.93 -5.04
C THR A 13 45.12 3.29 -5.14
N ILE A 14 43.81 3.30 -4.93
CA ILE A 14 43.03 4.52 -4.75
C ILE A 14 42.56 4.50 -3.29
N GLU A 15 42.91 5.53 -2.54
CA GLU A 15 42.42 5.78 -1.18
C GLU A 15 41.32 6.83 -1.25
N ILE A 16 40.22 6.58 -0.55
CA ILE A 16 39.05 7.46 -0.51
C ILE A 16 38.73 7.71 0.95
N ASP A 17 38.82 8.96 1.35
CA ASP A 17 38.59 9.43 2.72
C ASP A 17 37.32 10.30 2.75
N LEU A 18 36.49 10.14 3.77
CA LEU A 18 35.29 10.95 3.97
C LEU A 18 35.34 11.60 5.35
N ASP A 19 35.57 12.91 5.37
CA ASP A 19 35.47 13.74 6.56
C ASP A 19 34.07 14.34 6.63
N TYR A 20 33.39 14.22 7.77
CA TYR A 20 32.03 14.71 7.94
C TYR A 20 31.74 15.15 9.37
N ALA A 21 30.78 16.05 9.52
CA ALA A 21 30.26 16.43 10.82
C ALA A 21 29.13 15.48 11.25
N HIS A 22 29.17 14.98 12.49
CA HIS A 22 28.17 14.03 13.01
C HIS A 22 26.72 14.55 13.05
N HIS A 23 26.53 15.87 12.96
CA HIS A 23 25.19 16.46 12.84
C HIS A 23 24.59 16.32 11.44
N CYS A 24 25.42 16.02 10.42
CA CYS A 24 25.00 15.78 9.04
C CYS A 24 24.95 14.29 8.68
N LEU A 25 25.89 13.49 9.19
CA LEU A 25 26.03 12.06 8.87
C LEU A 25 26.39 11.24 10.10
N THR A 26 25.76 10.08 10.25
CA THR A 26 26.22 9.03 11.17
C THR A 26 27.30 8.17 10.53
N ASP A 27 28.12 7.49 11.35
CA ASP A 27 29.18 6.61 10.85
C ASP A 27 28.65 5.49 9.97
N LYS A 28 27.44 4.99 10.28
CA LYS A 28 26.75 4.01 9.44
C LYS A 28 26.41 4.58 8.06
N GLN A 29 25.97 5.83 7.98
CA GLN A 29 25.65 6.49 6.71
C GLN A 29 26.93 6.84 5.92
N ALA A 30 27.97 7.32 6.59
CA ALA A 30 29.27 7.57 5.98
C ALA A 30 29.89 6.30 5.40
N GLY A 31 29.85 5.19 6.14
CA GLY A 31 30.28 3.88 5.67
C GLY A 31 29.48 3.38 4.45
N ARG A 32 28.17 3.64 4.40
CA ARG A 32 27.34 3.33 3.23
C ARG A 32 27.76 4.13 2.00
N ILE A 33 27.97 5.44 2.15
CA ILE A 33 28.43 6.32 1.05
C ILE A 33 29.77 5.83 0.48
N LEU A 34 30.73 5.52 1.36
CA LEU A 34 32.02 4.98 0.93
C LEU A 34 31.88 3.62 0.24
N GLY A 35 31.01 2.74 0.76
CA GLY A 35 30.68 1.46 0.12
C GLY A 35 30.08 1.62 -1.28
N HIS A 36 29.19 2.60 -1.48
CA HIS A 36 28.65 2.92 -2.81
C HIS A 36 29.73 3.41 -3.76
N LEU A 37 30.59 4.33 -3.32
CA LEU A 37 31.66 4.87 -4.14
C LEU A 37 32.63 3.76 -4.58
N GLN A 38 33.02 2.87 -3.66
CA GLN A 38 33.86 1.72 -3.97
C GLN A 38 33.19 0.80 -4.99
N SER A 39 31.93 0.41 -4.76
CA SER A 39 31.19 -0.49 -5.65
C SER A 39 31.03 0.11 -7.05
N ASN A 40 30.78 1.41 -7.15
CA ASN A 40 30.62 2.10 -8.42
C ASN A 40 31.92 2.25 -9.19
N ILE A 41 33.05 2.50 -8.50
CA ILE A 41 34.36 2.52 -9.15
C ILE A 41 34.69 1.14 -9.73
N VAL A 42 34.44 0.06 -8.97
CA VAL A 42 34.64 -1.32 -9.46
C VAL A 42 33.76 -1.62 -10.66
N ALA A 43 32.48 -1.23 -10.63
CA ALA A 43 31.57 -1.41 -11.75
C ALA A 43 32.06 -0.69 -13.01
N ILE A 44 32.48 0.58 -12.90
CA ILE A 44 33.04 1.35 -14.02
C ILE A 44 34.29 0.67 -14.60
N LEU A 45 35.20 0.19 -13.74
CA LEU A 45 36.42 -0.51 -14.19
C LEU A 45 36.10 -1.81 -14.92
N ASN A 46 35.02 -2.50 -14.53
CA ASN A 46 34.54 -3.71 -15.18
C ASN A 46 33.64 -3.44 -16.40
N SER A 47 33.44 -2.18 -16.79
CA SER A 47 32.48 -1.76 -17.83
C SER A 47 31.04 -2.18 -17.54
N GLU A 48 30.69 -2.29 -16.27
CA GLU A 48 29.34 -2.55 -15.76
C GLU A 48 28.62 -1.22 -15.44
N ILE A 49 27.29 -1.28 -15.37
CA ILE A 49 26.48 -0.10 -15.02
C ILE A 49 26.57 0.13 -13.50
N PRO A 50 27.02 1.31 -13.04
CA PRO A 50 27.07 1.65 -11.62
C PRO A 50 25.68 1.63 -10.99
N THR A 51 25.58 1.16 -9.74
CA THR A 51 24.34 1.06 -8.98
C THR A 51 24.44 1.91 -7.71
N LEU A 52 23.38 2.66 -7.42
CA LEU A 52 23.26 3.45 -6.19
C LEU A 52 23.00 2.58 -4.94
N ILE A 53 22.74 1.29 -5.12
CA ILE A 53 22.45 0.33 -4.05
C ILE A 53 23.66 -0.61 -3.92
N SER A 54 24.23 -0.67 -2.72
CA SER A 54 25.27 -1.65 -2.39
C SER A 54 24.63 -2.99 -1.98
N PRO A 55 25.38 -4.10 -2.01
CA PRO A 55 24.92 -5.38 -1.46
C PRO A 55 24.48 -5.28 0.01
N GLN A 56 25.08 -4.36 0.80
CA GLN A 56 24.71 -4.14 2.19
C GLN A 56 23.33 -3.48 2.33
N ASP A 57 22.99 -2.54 1.44
CA ASP A 57 21.66 -1.91 1.44
C ASP A 57 20.59 -2.90 1.01
N GLU A 58 20.91 -3.79 0.06
CA GLU A 58 20.00 -4.86 -0.34
C GLU A 58 19.70 -5.78 0.86
N GLN A 59 20.72 -6.19 1.62
CA GLN A 59 20.55 -6.96 2.85
C GLN A 59 19.69 -6.21 3.89
N ASP A 60 19.92 -4.91 4.08
CA ASP A 60 19.14 -4.10 5.00
C ASP A 60 17.66 -4.01 4.56
N VAL A 61 17.40 -3.82 3.26
CA VAL A 61 16.04 -3.81 2.69
C VAL A 61 15.37 -5.16 2.90
N TRP A 62 16.06 -6.28 2.66
CA TRP A 62 15.53 -7.61 2.94
C TRP A 62 15.27 -7.83 4.43
N ALA A 63 16.14 -7.34 5.30
CA ALA A 63 15.95 -7.43 6.75
C ALA A 63 14.72 -6.63 7.20
N TRP A 64 14.49 -5.43 6.66
CA TRP A 64 13.30 -4.62 6.93
C TRP A 64 12.01 -5.29 6.45
N ASN A 65 12.07 -6.04 5.36
CA ASN A 65 10.95 -6.78 4.78
C ASN A 65 10.92 -8.26 5.20
N SER A 66 11.67 -8.65 6.23
CA SER A 66 11.83 -10.06 6.64
C SER A 66 10.55 -10.69 7.19
N THR A 67 9.62 -9.87 7.69
CA THR A 67 8.34 -10.33 8.20
C THR A 67 7.27 -10.11 7.14
N VAL A 68 6.81 -11.20 6.52
CA VAL A 68 5.69 -11.19 5.59
C VAL A 68 4.46 -11.73 6.34
N PRO A 69 3.40 -10.93 6.55
CA PRO A 69 2.17 -11.43 7.16
C PRO A 69 1.55 -12.56 6.33
N ASP A 70 0.93 -13.52 7.00
CA ASP A 70 0.19 -14.58 6.31
C ASP A 70 -0.93 -13.98 5.46
N THR A 71 -1.06 -14.49 4.23
CA THR A 71 -2.12 -14.06 3.32
C THR A 71 -3.34 -14.96 3.49
N ALA A 72 -4.50 -14.34 3.71
CA ALA A 72 -5.77 -15.05 3.69
C ALA A 72 -6.37 -15.01 2.27
N ASN A 73 -6.58 -16.17 1.67
CA ASN A 73 -7.27 -16.27 0.38
C ASN A 73 -8.80 -16.34 0.58
N ILE A 74 -9.38 -15.27 1.15
CA ILE A 74 -10.81 -15.18 1.50
C ILE A 74 -11.33 -13.81 1.07
N CYS A 75 -12.55 -13.74 0.55
CA CYS A 75 -13.15 -12.46 0.18
C CYS A 75 -13.65 -11.71 1.42
N VAL A 76 -13.57 -10.37 1.39
CA VAL A 76 -14.06 -9.51 2.49
C VAL A 76 -15.56 -9.74 2.77
N HIS A 77 -16.38 -9.91 1.73
CA HIS A 77 -17.81 -10.17 1.90
C HIS A 77 -18.10 -11.55 2.53
N ASP A 78 -17.20 -12.52 2.38
CA ASP A 78 -17.30 -13.83 3.05
C ASP A 78 -16.99 -13.70 4.54
N LEU A 79 -15.92 -12.98 4.90
CA LEU A 79 -15.56 -12.69 6.30
C LEU A 79 -16.69 -11.95 7.04
N ILE A 80 -17.37 -11.03 6.35
CA ILE A 80 -18.56 -10.35 6.90
C ILE A 80 -19.70 -11.35 7.07
N SER A 81 -19.94 -12.22 6.10
CA SER A 81 -21.00 -13.26 6.18
C SER A 81 -20.75 -14.23 7.34
N GLU A 82 -19.51 -14.66 7.58
CA GLU A 82 -19.14 -15.46 8.76
C GLU A 82 -19.42 -14.73 10.08
N THR A 83 -19.20 -13.41 10.09
CA THR A 83 -19.47 -12.58 11.27
C THR A 83 -20.98 -12.43 11.50
N VAL A 84 -21.78 -12.32 10.43
CA VAL A 84 -23.24 -12.29 10.50
C VAL A 84 -23.78 -13.59 11.11
N LEU A 85 -23.20 -14.74 10.76
CA LEU A 85 -23.59 -16.02 11.34
C LEU A 85 -23.22 -16.14 12.82
N ARG A 86 -22.08 -15.58 13.23
CA ARG A 86 -21.60 -15.65 14.63
C ARG A 86 -22.29 -14.65 15.55
N GLN A 87 -22.56 -13.44 15.07
CA GLN A 87 -23.06 -12.32 15.89
C GLN A 87 -24.08 -11.45 15.12
N PRO A 88 -25.26 -12.00 14.77
CA PRO A 88 -26.23 -11.32 13.90
C PRO A 88 -26.75 -9.99 14.48
N ASP A 89 -26.93 -9.94 15.81
CA ASP A 89 -27.51 -8.79 16.50
C ASP A 89 -26.46 -7.76 16.98
N ALA A 90 -25.16 -8.05 16.78
CA ALA A 90 -24.11 -7.11 17.13
C ALA A 90 -24.12 -5.89 16.19
N PRO A 91 -23.77 -4.69 16.69
CA PRO A 91 -23.67 -3.49 15.87
C PRO A 91 -22.56 -3.64 14.82
N ALA A 92 -22.90 -3.35 13.56
CA ALA A 92 -21.99 -3.42 12.41
C ALA A 92 -21.67 -2.04 11.83
N VAL A 93 -22.67 -1.14 11.81
CA VAL A 93 -22.53 0.23 11.34
C VAL A 93 -23.14 1.16 12.38
N CYS A 94 -22.37 2.14 12.83
CA CYS A 94 -22.87 3.24 13.64
C CYS A 94 -22.62 4.54 12.89
N SER A 95 -23.68 5.30 12.60
CA SER A 95 -23.60 6.52 11.79
C SER A 95 -24.53 7.60 12.33
N TRP A 96 -24.29 8.85 11.93
CA TRP A 96 -25.10 9.99 12.34
C TRP A 96 -26.57 9.86 11.88
N ASP A 97 -26.81 9.16 10.77
CA ASP A 97 -28.14 8.90 10.19
C ASP A 97 -28.73 7.54 10.62
N GLY A 98 -28.10 6.88 11.59
CA GLY A 98 -28.58 5.68 12.27
C GLY A 98 -27.70 4.45 12.06
N ASP A 99 -28.13 3.34 12.69
CA ASP A 99 -27.28 2.17 12.88
C ASP A 99 -27.80 0.91 12.18
N PHE A 100 -26.90 -0.04 11.94
CA PHE A 100 -27.24 -1.38 11.49
C PHE A 100 -26.55 -2.45 12.33
N THR A 101 -27.27 -3.53 12.62
CA THR A 101 -26.67 -4.79 13.05
C THR A 101 -26.06 -5.54 11.86
N TYR A 102 -25.21 -6.53 12.12
CA TYR A 102 -24.65 -7.39 11.06
C TYR A 102 -25.74 -8.04 10.21
N ALA A 103 -26.78 -8.61 10.84
CA ALA A 103 -27.90 -9.23 10.12
C ALA A 103 -28.64 -8.23 9.22
N LYS A 104 -28.83 -6.99 9.68
CA LYS A 104 -29.53 -5.96 8.90
C LYS A 104 -28.68 -5.48 7.72
N LEU A 105 -27.39 -5.24 7.95
CA LEU A 105 -26.43 -4.86 6.91
C LEU A 105 -26.40 -5.91 5.80
N ASP A 106 -26.21 -7.18 6.16
CA ASP A 106 -26.09 -8.27 5.19
C ASP A 106 -27.37 -8.48 4.38
N HIS A 107 -28.54 -8.43 5.04
CA HIS A 107 -29.82 -8.56 4.36
C HIS A 107 -30.05 -7.43 3.36
N LEU A 108 -29.73 -6.18 3.72
CA LEU A 108 -29.88 -5.03 2.80
C LEU A 108 -28.88 -5.12 1.64
N ALA A 109 -27.62 -5.47 1.91
CA ALA A 109 -26.59 -5.61 0.90
C ALA A 109 -26.90 -6.76 -0.08
N THR A 110 -27.36 -7.91 0.43
CA THR A 110 -27.74 -9.06 -0.40
C THR A 110 -28.95 -8.74 -1.29
N ARG A 111 -29.94 -8.00 -0.78
CA ARG A 111 -31.07 -7.53 -1.60
C ARG A 111 -30.62 -6.61 -2.72
N LEU A 112 -29.73 -5.67 -2.42
CA LEU A 112 -29.18 -4.75 -3.43
C LEU A 112 -28.31 -5.49 -4.45
N ALA A 113 -27.46 -6.42 -4.02
CA ALA A 113 -26.62 -7.25 -4.90
C ALA A 113 -27.46 -8.02 -5.92
N ASN A 114 -28.55 -8.65 -5.48
CA ASN A 114 -29.49 -9.32 -6.38
C ASN A 114 -30.14 -8.36 -7.40
N GLY A 115 -30.38 -7.11 -7.01
CA GLY A 115 -30.83 -6.06 -7.92
C GLY A 115 -29.77 -5.70 -8.96
N LEU A 116 -28.53 -5.50 -8.53
CA LEU A 116 -27.40 -5.18 -9.39
C LEU A 116 -27.11 -6.30 -10.40
N VAL A 117 -27.15 -7.56 -9.98
CA VAL A 117 -27.00 -8.72 -10.88
C VAL A 117 -28.10 -8.75 -11.94
N LYS A 118 -29.34 -8.40 -11.58
CA LYS A 118 -30.45 -8.28 -12.56
C LYS A 118 -30.26 -7.14 -13.55
N LEU A 119 -29.49 -6.11 -13.18
CA LEU A 119 -29.10 -5.01 -14.07
C LEU A 119 -27.85 -5.34 -14.90
N GLY A 120 -27.28 -6.55 -14.74
CA GLY A 120 -26.14 -7.03 -15.52
C GLY A 120 -24.79 -6.82 -14.85
N VAL A 121 -24.74 -6.31 -13.61
CA VAL A 121 -23.47 -6.15 -12.87
C VAL A 121 -22.93 -7.51 -12.43
N GLY A 122 -21.66 -7.75 -12.72
CA GLY A 122 -20.97 -8.98 -12.36
C GLY A 122 -19.47 -8.80 -12.18
N ARG A 123 -18.75 -9.92 -12.29
CA ARG A 123 -17.31 -9.96 -12.06
C ARG A 123 -16.55 -9.09 -13.07
N GLY A 124 -15.71 -8.20 -12.56
CA GLY A 124 -14.87 -7.32 -13.36
C GLY A 124 -15.49 -5.95 -13.66
N ASP A 125 -16.77 -5.76 -13.35
CA ASP A 125 -17.41 -4.45 -13.49
C ASP A 125 -16.97 -3.49 -12.39
N ILE A 126 -17.06 -2.20 -12.71
CA ILE A 126 -16.81 -1.10 -11.76
C ILE A 126 -18.11 -0.32 -11.58
N VAL A 127 -18.61 -0.27 -10.36
CA VAL A 127 -19.86 0.41 -9.99
C VAL A 127 -19.54 1.72 -9.28
N PRO A 128 -19.90 2.88 -9.85
CA PRO A 128 -19.74 4.16 -9.19
C PRO A 128 -20.77 4.36 -8.07
N ILE A 129 -20.33 4.90 -6.95
CA ILE A 129 -21.14 5.27 -5.79
C ILE A 129 -21.16 6.80 -5.72
N CYS A 130 -22.29 7.40 -6.14
CA CYS A 130 -22.45 8.85 -6.30
C CYS A 130 -23.44 9.43 -5.29
N PHE A 131 -23.14 9.33 -4.00
CA PHE A 131 -23.92 9.98 -2.95
C PHE A 131 -23.05 10.27 -1.72
N GLU A 132 -23.51 11.18 -0.87
CA GLU A 132 -22.80 11.58 0.36
C GLU A 132 -22.64 10.43 1.36
N LYS A 133 -21.60 10.52 2.19
CA LYS A 133 -21.31 9.50 3.21
C LYS A 133 -22.50 9.37 4.18
N SER A 134 -23.05 8.15 4.25
CA SER A 134 -24.20 7.79 5.08
C SER A 134 -24.10 6.34 5.53
N LYS A 135 -25.01 5.87 6.40
CA LYS A 135 -25.07 4.44 6.77
C LYS A 135 -25.31 3.50 5.58
N TRP A 136 -25.75 4.04 4.44
CA TRP A 136 -25.95 3.29 3.20
C TRP A 136 -24.66 3.02 2.43
N THR A 137 -23.59 3.78 2.66
CA THR A 137 -22.31 3.58 1.96
C THR A 137 -21.75 2.16 2.18
N PRO A 138 -21.68 1.61 3.42
CA PRO A 138 -21.30 0.22 3.65
C PRO A 138 -22.24 -0.79 2.99
N VAL A 139 -23.54 -0.51 2.92
CA VAL A 139 -24.54 -1.40 2.28
C VAL A 139 -24.23 -1.54 0.79
N VAL A 140 -23.99 -0.42 0.11
CA VAL A 140 -23.70 -0.41 -1.33
C VAL A 140 -22.36 -1.07 -1.64
N MET A 141 -21.30 -0.75 -0.88
CA MET A 141 -20.00 -1.39 -1.05
C MET A 141 -20.08 -2.91 -0.87
N LEU A 142 -20.78 -3.38 0.18
CA LEU A 142 -20.95 -4.81 0.42
C LEU A 142 -21.79 -5.49 -0.68
N ALA A 143 -22.82 -4.81 -1.19
CA ALA A 143 -23.63 -5.32 -2.29
C ALA A 143 -22.82 -5.50 -3.57
N VAL A 144 -22.00 -4.50 -3.93
CA VAL A 144 -21.12 -4.55 -5.12
C VAL A 144 -20.06 -5.65 -4.96
N MET A 145 -19.46 -5.80 -3.77
CA MET A 145 -18.53 -6.90 -3.51
C MET A 145 -19.19 -8.28 -3.69
N LYS A 146 -20.45 -8.44 -3.25
CA LYS A 146 -21.21 -9.69 -3.39
C LYS A 146 -21.56 -10.03 -4.84
N THR A 147 -21.57 -9.07 -5.77
CA THR A 147 -21.73 -9.35 -7.21
C THR A 147 -20.40 -9.73 -7.89
N GLY A 148 -19.27 -9.63 -7.17
CA GLY A 148 -17.93 -9.80 -7.72
C GLY A 148 -17.38 -8.56 -8.44
N ALA A 149 -18.09 -7.43 -8.37
CA ALA A 149 -17.68 -6.16 -8.94
C ALA A 149 -16.84 -5.34 -7.96
N ALA A 150 -16.19 -4.30 -8.47
CA ALA A 150 -15.51 -3.28 -7.66
C ALA A 150 -16.37 -2.03 -7.53
N SER A 151 -16.33 -1.36 -6.37
CA SER A 151 -17.01 -0.08 -6.17
C SER A 151 -16.02 1.08 -6.17
N VAL A 152 -16.39 2.21 -6.76
CA VAL A 152 -15.62 3.46 -6.71
C VAL A 152 -16.49 4.57 -6.14
N THR A 153 -16.02 5.22 -5.06
CA THR A 153 -16.72 6.38 -4.49
C THR A 153 -16.38 7.65 -5.26
N MET A 154 -17.41 8.34 -5.74
CA MET A 154 -17.27 9.61 -6.43
C MET A 154 -17.72 10.77 -5.53
N ASP A 155 -17.03 11.89 -5.65
CA ASP A 155 -17.36 13.12 -4.94
C ASP A 155 -18.29 13.96 -5.80
N THR A 156 -19.58 13.93 -5.46
CA THR A 156 -20.64 14.64 -6.19
C THR A 156 -20.51 16.17 -6.14
N SER A 157 -19.57 16.73 -5.36
CA SER A 157 -19.27 18.16 -5.35
C SER A 157 -18.29 18.59 -6.45
N GLN A 158 -17.69 17.64 -7.16
CA GLN A 158 -16.79 17.92 -8.28
C GLN A 158 -17.56 18.27 -9.56
N PRO A 159 -16.98 19.13 -10.44
CA PRO A 159 -17.58 19.44 -11.73
C PRO A 159 -17.73 18.18 -12.59
N GLU A 160 -18.74 18.17 -13.48
CA GLU A 160 -19.07 17.02 -14.34
C GLU A 160 -17.88 16.51 -15.17
N GLU A 161 -16.95 17.38 -15.55
CA GLU A 161 -15.73 17.02 -16.29
C GLU A 161 -14.79 16.08 -15.50
N ARG A 162 -14.99 15.93 -14.19
CA ARG A 162 -14.16 15.12 -13.27
C ARG A 162 -14.90 13.91 -12.68
N LEU A 163 -16.16 13.70 -13.06
CA LEU A 163 -17.00 12.57 -12.66
C LEU A 163 -17.05 11.51 -13.78
#